data_AF-A0ABD4DKF0-F1
#
_entry.id   AF-A0ABD4DKF0-F1
#
_cell.length_a   1.000
_cell.length_b   1.000
_cell.length_c   1.000
_cell.angle_alpha   90.00
_cell.angle_beta   90.00
_cell.angle_gamma   90.00
#
_symmetry.space_group_name_H-M   'P 1'
#
loop_
_entity.id
_entity.type
_entity.pdbx_description
1 polymer ?
#
loop_
_entity_poly.entity_id
_entity_poly.type
_entity_poly.pdbx_seq_one_letter_code
_entity_poly.pdbx_strand_id
1 'polypeptide(L)' 'MKSKFNYYYSFIGKEKNEILKNIGEEFICYPDNIWICKTKKNWWWGKTFLILKFNEKNTLTKITIEVHIL' A
#
# COMPACT_ATOMS: atom_id res chain seq x y z
N MET A 1 10.47 -9.60 -6.81
CA MET A 1 9.78 -8.29 -7.03
C MET A 1 8.36 -8.44 -7.58
N LYS A 2 8.13 -9.12 -8.72
CA LYS A 2 6.77 -9.34 -9.29
C LYS A 2 5.77 -9.96 -8.31
N SER A 3 6.15 -10.98 -7.54
CA SER A 3 5.23 -11.63 -6.57
C SER A 3 4.77 -10.69 -5.45
N LYS A 4 5.64 -9.75 -5.04
CA LYS A 4 5.33 -8.81 -3.95
C LYS A 4 4.31 -7.76 -4.36
N PHE A 5 4.37 -7.29 -5.60
CA PHE A 5 3.35 -6.37 -6.12
C PHE A 5 2.01 -7.07 -6.35
N ASN A 6 2.02 -8.29 -6.87
CA ASN A 6 0.79 -9.09 -7.02
C ASN A 6 0.10 -9.35 -5.68
N TYR A 7 0.87 -9.54 -4.61
CA TYR A 7 0.33 -9.66 -3.26
C TYR A 7 -0.52 -8.42 -2.88
N TYR A 8 -0.02 -7.20 -3.09
CA TYR A 8 -0.81 -6.01 -2.77
C TYR A 8 -2.03 -5.85 -3.67
N TYR A 9 -1.92 -6.16 -4.97
CA TYR A 9 -3.08 -6.13 -5.87
C TYR A 9 -4.21 -7.08 -5.45
N SER A 10 -3.91 -8.15 -4.69
CA SER A 10 -4.94 -9.01 -4.08
C SER A 10 -5.84 -8.30 -3.06
N PHE A 11 -5.50 -7.07 -2.65
CA PHE A 11 -6.30 -6.26 -1.74
C PHE A 11 -7.40 -5.46 -2.45
N ILE A 12 -7.40 -5.39 -3.79
CA ILE A 12 -8.50 -4.73 -4.51
C ILE A 12 -9.81 -5.45 -4.18
N GLY A 13 -10.84 -4.67 -3.85
CA GLY A 13 -12.14 -5.17 -3.38
C GLY A 13 -12.23 -5.40 -1.87
N LYS A 14 -11.13 -5.29 -1.12
CA LYS A 14 -11.14 -5.43 0.35
C LYS A 14 -11.43 -4.10 1.06
N GLU A 15 -11.95 -4.21 2.27
CA GLU A 15 -12.19 -3.06 3.15
C GLU A 15 -10.92 -2.61 3.89
N LYS A 16 -10.90 -1.35 4.34
CA LYS A 16 -9.79 -0.77 5.12
C LYS A 16 -9.31 -1.64 6.28
N ASN A 17 -10.24 -2.25 7.03
CA ASN A 17 -9.92 -3.08 8.20
C ASN A 17 -9.20 -4.39 7.83
N GLU A 18 -9.59 -5.01 6.72
CA GLU A 18 -8.92 -6.21 6.23
C GLU A 18 -7.52 -5.90 5.73
N ILE A 19 -7.35 -4.75 5.07
CA ILE A 19 -6.07 -4.32 4.53
C ILE A 19 -5.09 -4.01 5.68
N LEU A 20 -5.51 -3.30 6.74
CA LEU A 20 -4.64 -3.02 7.89
C LEU A 20 -4.07 -4.28 8.54
N LYS A 21 -4.86 -5.35 8.61
CA LYS A 21 -4.42 -6.63 9.17
C LYS A 21 -3.37 -7.34 8.29
N ASN A 22 -3.32 -7.04 7.00
CA ASN A 22 -2.54 -7.78 6.02
C ASN A 22 -1.41 -6.97 5.34
N ILE A 23 -1.43 -5.64 5.39
CA ILE A 23 -0.47 -4.80 4.65
C ILE A 23 0.99 -4.97 5.13
N GLY A 24 1.16 -5.57 6.31
CA GLY A 24 2.45 -5.95 6.88
C GLY A 24 3.08 -4.83 7.70
N GLU A 25 3.90 -5.21 8.68
CA GLU A 25 4.58 -4.26 9.58
C GLU A 25 5.68 -3.46 8.88
N GLU A 26 6.04 -3.80 7.65
CA GLU A 26 7.05 -3.10 6.86
C GLU A 26 6.62 -1.71 6.37
N PHE A 27 5.32 -1.39 6.44
CA PHE A 27 4.79 -0.09 6.04
C PHE A 27 4.37 0.77 7.25
N ILE A 28 4.52 2.08 7.09
CA ILE A 28 3.82 3.08 7.89
C ILE A 28 2.77 3.71 6.98
N CYS A 29 1.50 3.54 7.32
CA CYS A 29 0.38 4.08 6.58
C CYS A 29 -0.17 5.34 7.25
N TYR A 30 -0.37 6.38 6.46
CA TYR A 30 -1.01 7.63 6.86
C TYR A 30 -2.44 7.62 6.33
N PRO A 31 -3.45 7.38 7.19
CA PRO A 31 -4.83 7.25 6.75
C PRO A 31 -5.48 8.62 6.49
N ASP A 32 -6.07 8.76 5.31
CA ASP A 32 -6.95 9.86 4.89
C ASP A 32 -7.95 9.30 3.84
N ASN A 33 -8.50 10.15 2.97
CA ASN A 33 -9.27 9.76 1.78
C ASN A 33 -8.46 8.87 0.82
N ILE A 34 -7.14 9.02 0.82
CA ILE A 34 -6.17 8.15 0.14
C ILE A 34 -5.18 7.70 1.22
N TRP A 35 -4.88 6.41 1.29
CA TRP A 35 -3.84 5.96 2.20
C TRP A 35 -2.50 5.96 1.50
N ILE A 36 -1.52 6.61 2.12
CA ILE A 36 -0.13 6.62 1.68
C ILE A 36 0.64 5.75 2.67
N CYS A 37 1.14 4.62 2.19
CA CYS A 37 1.93 3.67 2.95
C CYS A 37 3.38 3.72 2.47
N LYS A 38 4.33 4.07 3.35
CA LYS A 38 5.77 4.11 3.02
C LYS A 38 6.54 2.98 3.70
N THR A 39 7.56 2.43 3.05
CA THR A 39 8.44 1.43 3.67
C THR A 39 9.18 2.01 4.89
N LYS A 40 9.19 1.28 6.01
CA LYS A 40 9.87 1.66 7.27
C LYS A 40 11.38 1.75 7.11
N LYS A 41 11.98 0.78 6.42
CA LYS A 41 13.42 0.76 6.15
C LYS A 41 13.69 1.39 4.78
N ASN A 42 14.66 2.30 4.73
CA ASN A 42 15.32 2.62 3.48
C ASN A 42 16.11 1.36 3.10
N TRP A 43 15.68 0.65 2.07
CA TRP A 43 16.61 -0.26 1.40
C TRP A 43 17.65 0.60 0.69
N TRP A 44 18.87 0.09 0.53
CA TRP A 44 19.97 0.78 -0.16
C TRP A 44 19.59 1.27 -1.58
N TRP A 45 18.48 0.77 -2.12
CA TRP A 45 17.93 1.04 -3.45
C TRP A 45 16.83 2.11 -3.50
N GLY A 46 16.33 2.63 -2.38
CA GLY A 46 15.29 3.68 -2.39
C GLY A 46 14.12 3.47 -1.42
N LYS A 47 13.10 4.30 -1.58
CA LYS A 47 11.82 4.26 -0.82
C LYS A 47 10.68 3.80 -1.72
N THR A 48 9.87 2.86 -1.22
CA THR A 48 8.65 2.43 -1.91
C THR A 48 7.43 3.03 -1.22
N PHE A 49 6.52 3.57 -2.03
CA PHE A 49 5.23 4.07 -1.61
C PHE A 49 4.11 3.21 -2.20
N LEU A 50 3.17 2.81 -1.35
CA LEU A 50 1.93 2.14 -1.68
C LEU A 50 0.79 3.15 -1.48
N ILE A 51 0.17 3.56 -2.58
CA ILE A 51 -0.91 4.53 -2.58
C ILE A 51 -2.22 3.78 -2.84
N LEU A 52 -3.12 3.83 -1.87
CA LEU A 52 -4.37 3.08 -1.86
C LEU A 52 -5.56 4.04 -1.97
N LYS A 53 -6.39 3.88 -3.00
CA LYS A 53 -7.60 4.68 -3.21
C LYS A 53 -8.86 3.87 -2.90
N PHE A 54 -9.72 4.44 -2.07
CA PHE A 54 -10.98 3.84 -1.65
C PHE A 54 -12.17 4.54 -2.31
N ASN A 55 -13.30 3.84 -2.45
CA ASN A 55 -14.58 4.44 -2.83
C ASN A 55 -15.36 4.94 -1.59
N GLU A 56 -16.57 5.47 -1.78
CA GLU A 56 -17.43 5.93 -0.67
C GLU A 56 -17.83 4.82 0.32
N LYS A 57 -17.73 3.54 -0.09
CA LYS A 57 -17.99 2.37 0.77
C LYS A 57 -16.74 1.89 1.52
N ASN A 58 -15.64 2.65 1.51
CA ASN A 58 -14.35 2.26 2.10
C ASN A 58 -13.75 0.97 1.51
N THR A 59 -14.12 0.61 0.28
CA THR A 59 -13.56 -0.52 -0.47
C THR A 59 -12.40 -0.06 -1.34
N LEU A 60 -11.30 -0.81 -1.34
CA LEU A 60 -10.13 -0.50 -2.16
C LEU A 60 -10.43 -0.71 -3.65
N THR A 61 -10.20 0.32 -4.45
CA THR A 61 -10.48 0.30 -5.90
C THR A 61 -9.22 0.40 -6.76
N LYS A 62 -8.17 1.03 -6.26
CA LYS A 62 -6.93 1.23 -7.00
C LYS A 62 -5.72 1.21 -6.08
N ILE A 63 -4.65 0.60 -6.57
CA ILE A 63 -3.32 0.63 -5.97
C ILE A 63 -2.35 1.25 -6.96
N THR A 64 -1.53 2.18 -6.49
CA THR A 64 -0.37 2.70 -7.22
C THR A 64 0.88 2.43 -6.39
N ILE A 65 1.93 1.97 -7.05
CA ILE A 65 3.20 1.63 -6.40
C ILE A 65 4.28 2.51 -7.01
N GLU A 66 4.85 3.39 -6.20
CA GLU A 66 5.90 4.32 -6.62
C GLU A 66 7.21 3.90 -5.95
N VAL A 67 8.29 3.82 -6.74
CA VAL A 67 9.63 3.50 -6.25
C VAL A 67 10.52 4.70 -6.51
N HIS A 68 10.97 5.35 -5.44
CA HIS A 68 11.88 6.48 -5.50
C HIS A 68 13.28 5.98 -5.16
N ILE A 69 14.11 5.85 -6.19
CA ILE A 69 15.53 5.51 -6.08
C ILE A 69 16.28 6.80 -5.68
N LEU A 70 17.19 6.70 -4.71
CA LEU A 70 18.07 7.80 -4.29
C LEU A 70 19.24 7.96 -5.26
#